data_AF-A0A9P0FMS1-F1
#
_entry.id   AF-A0A9P0FMS1-F1
#
_cell.length_a   1.000
_cell.length_b   1.000
_cell.length_c   1.000
_cell.angle_alpha   90.00
_cell.angle_beta   90.00
_cell.angle_gamma   90.00
#
_symmetry.space_group_name_H-M   'P 1'
#
loop_
_entity.id
_entity.type
_entity.pdbx_description
1 polymer ?
#
loop_
_entity_poly.entity_id
_entity_poly.type
_entity_poly.pdbx_seq_one_letter_code
_entity_poly.pdbx_strand_id
1 'polypeptide(L)'
;MDANLINIFYTDKDWIVTTNQNGKTKITARNENELHEETKNFIEIEDKKPETTRENYVFMKTKIARLFISDIHCAVKSDDYFKFKNVLFAGLELFGTVTSAYVHGDYNCVVLDDGTSNIICLFKKYIADEAKIHCDKKLQNFYSALKNDNTDSLILKVAIMMKKNTRDVLSKVPRLTEINIGDTVRIVGKLSEYNNKKYVFINRFNLDNSNQGLEDNLKQLLDLKYRLHKIQAIVSDVPPPGVSILKPLMGVDPNLSSNLETFFTMNYPSYELLFSVEDKKDPAIEIVNTLKEKYPKVDATIYTGGSTVGVNPKINNINTAYEASNYDLILISDSGIRMKEDTLLDMVNHLSDRTGIVHQMPFTCDRNGFAATLEKIYFGTAQSRIYLAADLLGTNCHTGMSTLMRKQVLEQQGGLKKFGCYLAEDYFIAQCFLDNGWRLAISSHPALQNSGTCDVHSFQERLLRWAKLRVAMVPLLILLEPLSECMVIGFFAAWSTSYLFKFEPLVFYLVHILLWFMCDWILLSIVQNGSLPFNKFDFIIGWLFRECSGPYLFLLAFMNPAIRWRNRMFKLAWGGLAQEINPRIKC
;
A
#
# COMPACT_ATOMS: atom_id res chain seq x y z
N MET A 1 37.90 -12.17 -26.77
CA MET A 1 37.71 -11.85 -25.35
C MET A 1 36.26 -11.49 -25.22
N ASP A 2 35.51 -12.48 -24.79
CA ASP A 2 34.09 -12.66 -25.07
C ASP A 2 33.16 -11.77 -24.27
N ALA A 3 32.00 -11.57 -24.90
CA ALA A 3 30.87 -10.77 -24.48
C ALA A 3 30.39 -11.07 -23.05
N ASN A 4 29.94 -9.99 -22.39
CA ASN A 4 29.15 -10.01 -21.16
C ASN A 4 28.05 -11.08 -21.24
N LEU A 5 28.26 -12.21 -20.55
CA LEU A 5 27.30 -13.31 -20.43
C LEU A 5 26.00 -12.79 -19.78
N ILE A 6 24.96 -12.65 -20.60
CA ILE A 6 23.56 -12.54 -20.20
C ILE A 6 23.05 -13.98 -20.07
N ASN A 7 22.64 -14.39 -18.87
CA ASN A 7 22.00 -15.69 -18.69
C ASN A 7 20.53 -15.59 -19.11
N ILE A 8 20.17 -16.30 -20.18
CA ILE A 8 18.79 -16.44 -20.65
C ILE A 8 18.20 -17.65 -19.91
N PHE A 9 17.20 -17.41 -19.05
CA PHE A 9 16.63 -18.47 -18.21
C PHE A 9 15.33 -19.05 -18.74
N TYR A 10 14.59 -18.32 -19.58
CA TYR A 10 13.30 -18.78 -20.09
C TYR A 10 12.97 -18.14 -21.44
N THR A 11 12.66 -18.99 -22.43
CA THR A 11 12.11 -18.58 -23.74
C THR A 11 10.79 -19.30 -23.93
N ASP A 12 9.69 -18.56 -23.79
CA ASP A 12 8.41 -18.97 -24.37
C ASP A 12 8.25 -18.29 -25.74
N LYS A 13 7.34 -18.76 -26.59
CA LYS A 13 7.24 -18.35 -28.00
C LYS A 13 7.08 -16.83 -28.20
N ASP A 14 6.61 -16.10 -27.18
CA ASP A 14 6.27 -14.68 -27.27
C ASP A 14 7.10 -13.76 -26.34
N TRP A 15 7.87 -14.30 -25.40
CA TRP A 15 8.59 -13.52 -24.37
C TRP A 15 10.03 -13.98 -24.14
N ILE A 16 10.93 -13.00 -24.05
CA ILE A 16 12.34 -13.18 -23.71
C ILE A 16 12.59 -12.55 -22.34
N VAL A 17 13.02 -13.37 -21.38
CA VAL A 17 13.41 -12.93 -20.04
C VAL A 17 14.93 -13.00 -19.91
N THR A 18 15.57 -11.86 -19.67
CA THR A 18 17.02 -11.75 -19.46
C THR A 18 17.33 -11.15 -18.10
N THR A 19 18.26 -11.76 -17.36
CA THR A 19 18.71 -11.24 -16.06
C THR A 19 20.17 -10.83 -16.14
N ASN A 20 20.50 -9.65 -15.61
CA ASN A 20 21.89 -9.18 -15.56
C ASN A 20 22.64 -9.71 -14.31
N GLN A 21 23.94 -9.45 -14.24
CA GLN A 21 24.82 -9.92 -13.18
C GLN A 21 24.46 -9.39 -11.77
N ASN A 22 23.62 -8.34 -11.69
CA ASN A 22 23.13 -7.76 -10.45
C ASN A 22 21.71 -8.26 -10.07
N GLY A 23 21.21 -9.31 -10.74
CA GLY A 23 19.93 -9.93 -10.42
C GLY A 23 18.70 -9.16 -10.94
N LYS A 24 18.87 -8.08 -11.71
CA LYS A 24 17.74 -7.36 -12.31
C LYS A 24 17.26 -8.11 -13.54
N THR A 25 15.97 -8.44 -13.55
CA THR A 25 15.32 -9.23 -14.60
C THR A 25 14.55 -8.31 -15.55
N LYS A 26 14.80 -8.43 -16.85
CA LYS A 26 14.14 -7.73 -17.95
C LYS A 26 13.27 -8.74 -18.69
N ILE A 27 12.00 -8.40 -18.92
CA ILE A 27 11.06 -9.16 -19.74
C ILE A 27 10.81 -8.36 -21.02
N THR A 28 10.92 -8.97 -22.18
CA THR A 28 10.75 -8.31 -23.48
C THR A 28 9.91 -9.19 -24.38
N ALA A 29 8.83 -8.64 -24.95
CA ALA A 29 8.05 -9.29 -26.00
C ALA A 29 8.88 -9.33 -27.29
N ARG A 30 8.74 -10.39 -28.08
CA ARG A 30 9.51 -10.54 -29.33
C ARG A 30 9.13 -9.52 -30.42
N ASN A 31 7.97 -8.87 -30.26
CA ASN A 31 7.38 -7.94 -31.21
C ASN A 31 6.99 -6.62 -30.52
N GLU A 32 7.68 -5.53 -30.86
CA GLU A 32 7.48 -4.19 -30.26
C GLU A 32 6.07 -3.62 -30.51
N ASN A 33 5.41 -4.00 -31.61
CA ASN A 33 4.07 -3.52 -31.94
C ASN A 33 2.97 -4.13 -31.06
N GLU A 34 3.13 -5.38 -30.60
CA GLU A 34 2.20 -6.03 -29.66
C GLU A 34 2.29 -5.42 -28.27
N LEU A 35 3.52 -5.12 -27.80
CA LEU A 35 3.73 -4.43 -26.53
C LEU A 35 3.05 -3.05 -26.54
N HIS A 36 3.16 -2.29 -27.63
CA HIS A 36 2.48 -0.99 -27.78
C HIS A 36 0.94 -1.14 -27.76
N GLU A 37 0.39 -2.13 -28.49
CA GLU A 37 -1.05 -2.36 -28.55
C GLU A 37 -1.66 -2.85 -27.22
N GLU A 38 -0.93 -3.66 -26.44
CA GLU A 38 -1.37 -4.11 -25.11
C GLU A 38 -1.17 -3.04 -24.03
N THR A 39 -0.13 -2.20 -24.15
CA THR A 39 0.17 -1.14 -23.16
C THR A 39 -0.50 0.21 -23.44
N LYS A 40 -1.11 0.41 -24.63
CA LYS A 40 -1.77 1.68 -25.02
C LYS A 40 -2.89 2.14 -24.08
N ASN A 41 -3.43 1.23 -23.27
CA ASN A 41 -4.49 1.46 -22.29
C ASN A 41 -3.96 1.91 -20.91
N PHE A 42 -2.65 1.87 -20.66
CA PHE A 42 -2.02 2.34 -19.41
C PHE A 42 -1.66 3.83 -19.42
N ILE A 43 -2.21 4.60 -20.36
CA ILE A 43 -2.01 6.06 -20.43
C ILE A 43 -3.03 6.74 -19.52
N GLU A 44 -2.61 7.10 -18.31
CA GLU A 44 -3.33 8.03 -17.44
C GLU A 44 -3.39 9.42 -18.10
N ILE A 45 -4.59 9.81 -18.52
CA ILE A 45 -4.92 11.22 -18.75
C ILE A 45 -5.37 11.74 -17.37
N GLU A 46 -4.68 12.74 -16.82
CA GLU A 46 -5.24 13.54 -15.72
C GLU A 46 -6.48 14.30 -16.27
N ASP A 47 -7.63 13.63 -16.17
CA ASP A 47 -8.95 14.16 -16.44
C ASP A 47 -9.60 14.53 -15.10
N LYS A 48 -9.67 15.83 -14.82
CA LYS A 48 -10.84 16.38 -14.12
C LYS A 48 -11.96 16.53 -15.15
N LYS A 49 -13.16 16.05 -14.82
CA LYS A 49 -14.37 16.08 -15.66
C LYS A 49 -15.60 16.47 -14.81
N PRO A 50 -16.74 16.88 -15.41
CA PRO A 50 -17.01 18.28 -15.78
C PRO A 50 -18.39 18.79 -15.29
N GLU A 51 -18.66 20.10 -15.42
CA GLU A 51 -20.00 20.70 -15.58
C GLU A 51 -19.83 22.18 -16.00
N THR A 52 -20.60 22.84 -16.88
CA THR A 52 -21.48 22.47 -17.99
C THR A 52 -21.58 23.73 -18.89
N THR A 53 -21.99 23.48 -20.14
CA THR A 53 -22.62 24.41 -21.10
C THR A 53 -21.80 25.49 -21.84
N ARG A 54 -21.66 25.21 -23.15
CA ARG A 54 -21.65 26.10 -24.34
C ARG A 54 -20.51 27.12 -24.50
N GLU A 55 -19.77 26.87 -25.58
CA GLU A 55 -19.12 27.86 -26.46
C GLU A 55 -18.21 28.88 -25.78
N ASN A 56 -16.94 28.51 -25.62
CA ASN A 56 -15.80 29.25 -26.16
C ASN A 56 -14.49 28.64 -25.65
N TYR A 57 -13.51 28.54 -26.55
CA TYR A 57 -12.14 28.10 -26.24
C TYR A 57 -11.51 29.02 -25.19
N VAL A 58 -11.53 28.62 -23.92
CA VAL A 58 -10.75 29.28 -22.86
C VAL A 58 -9.56 28.41 -22.49
N PHE A 59 -8.40 28.91 -22.88
CA PHE A 59 -7.05 28.35 -22.72
C PHE A 59 -6.73 27.95 -21.26
N MET A 60 -6.53 26.65 -21.00
CA MET A 60 -5.83 26.19 -19.79
C MET A 60 -4.32 26.11 -20.04
N LYS A 61 -3.57 27.11 -19.54
CA LYS A 61 -2.12 27.04 -19.34
C LYS A 61 -1.83 26.09 -18.17
N THR A 62 -1.20 24.90 -18.41
CA THR A 62 -0.20 24.21 -17.54
C THR A 62 -0.09 22.65 -17.64
N LYS A 63 -0.77 21.92 -18.53
CA LYS A 63 -0.65 20.44 -18.55
C LYS A 63 0.74 19.94 -19.01
N ILE A 64 1.37 19.03 -18.26
CA ILE A 64 2.58 18.27 -18.66
C ILE A 64 2.15 16.82 -18.97
N ALA A 65 2.48 16.28 -20.14
CA ALA A 65 2.17 14.88 -20.47
C ALA A 65 3.29 13.94 -20.02
N ARG A 66 2.96 12.85 -19.33
CA ARG A 66 3.89 11.72 -19.17
C ARG A 66 3.76 10.79 -20.37
N LEU A 67 4.85 10.53 -21.07
CA LEU A 67 4.87 9.74 -22.29
C LEU A 67 6.01 8.72 -22.26
N PHE A 68 5.82 7.60 -22.95
CA PHE A 68 6.94 6.76 -23.36
C PHE A 68 7.74 7.46 -24.48
N ILE A 69 9.01 7.11 -24.64
CA ILE A 69 9.92 7.66 -25.66
C ILE A 69 9.38 7.37 -27.06
N SER A 70 8.79 6.19 -27.28
CA SER A 70 8.13 5.82 -28.53
C SER A 70 6.92 6.72 -28.85
N ASP A 71 6.12 7.10 -27.85
CA ASP A 71 4.90 7.91 -28.02
C ASP A 71 5.18 9.35 -28.50
N ILE A 72 6.41 9.83 -28.37
CA ILE A 72 6.85 11.12 -28.92
C ILE A 72 6.60 11.19 -30.43
N HIS A 73 6.67 10.06 -31.14
CA HIS A 73 6.36 10.00 -32.58
C HIS A 73 4.91 10.38 -32.89
N CYS A 74 3.98 10.07 -32.00
CA CYS A 74 2.54 10.29 -32.20
C CYS A 74 2.09 11.69 -31.73
N ALA A 75 2.92 12.42 -30.98
CA ALA A 75 2.63 13.77 -30.51
C ALA A 75 2.81 14.84 -31.60
N VAL A 76 1.76 15.60 -31.93
CA VAL A 76 1.78 16.63 -32.99
C VAL A 76 2.06 18.00 -32.39
N LYS A 77 3.09 18.71 -32.85
CA LYS A 77 3.42 20.05 -32.34
C LYS A 77 2.45 21.12 -32.87
N SER A 78 2.02 22.04 -32.02
CA SER A 78 1.22 23.23 -32.37
C SER A 78 1.70 24.43 -31.55
N ASP A 79 2.50 25.31 -32.16
CA ASP A 79 3.09 26.51 -31.54
C ASP A 79 3.78 26.25 -30.19
N ASP A 80 3.22 26.81 -29.09
CA ASP A 80 3.73 26.68 -27.72
C ASP A 80 3.31 25.37 -27.01
N TYR A 81 2.54 24.52 -27.68
CA TYR A 81 1.93 23.30 -27.15
C TYR A 81 2.17 22.10 -28.09
N PHE A 82 1.85 20.90 -27.61
CA PHE A 82 1.68 19.74 -28.47
C PHE A 82 0.38 19.02 -28.17
N LYS A 83 -0.16 18.39 -29.20
CA LYS A 83 -1.39 17.59 -29.16
C LYS A 83 -1.02 16.11 -29.14
N PHE A 84 -1.53 15.38 -28.16
CA PHE A 84 -1.42 13.92 -28.09
C PHE A 84 -2.80 13.35 -27.73
N LYS A 85 -3.29 12.37 -28.50
CA LYS A 85 -4.63 11.76 -28.33
C LYS A 85 -5.76 12.79 -28.09
N ASN A 86 -5.77 13.88 -28.88
CA ASN A 86 -6.72 14.99 -28.78
C ASN A 86 -6.63 15.91 -27.55
N VAL A 87 -5.60 15.78 -26.71
CA VAL A 87 -5.35 16.67 -25.57
C VAL A 87 -4.14 17.56 -25.85
N LEU A 88 -4.20 18.84 -25.45
CA LEU A 88 -3.13 19.82 -25.59
C LEU A 88 -2.27 19.88 -24.31
N PHE A 89 -0.95 19.85 -24.48
CA PHE A 89 0.05 19.86 -23.41
C PHE A 89 1.11 20.93 -23.64
N ALA A 90 1.57 21.58 -22.56
CA ALA A 90 2.59 22.64 -22.59
C ALA A 90 4.03 22.11 -22.41
N GLY A 91 4.17 20.85 -21.99
CA GLY A 91 5.43 20.18 -21.73
C GLY A 91 5.24 18.68 -21.63
N LEU A 92 6.33 17.92 -21.63
CA LEU A 92 6.33 16.47 -21.50
C LEU A 92 7.34 16.01 -20.47
N GLU A 93 7.08 14.84 -19.92
CA GLU A 93 7.88 14.15 -18.94
C GLU A 93 8.16 12.73 -19.44
N LEU A 94 9.43 12.33 -19.41
CA LEU A 94 9.93 11.01 -19.81
C LEU A 94 10.70 10.38 -18.64
N PHE A 95 10.63 9.05 -18.56
CA PHE A 95 11.43 8.25 -17.65
C PHE A 95 12.24 7.26 -18.48
N GLY A 96 13.48 6.98 -18.06
CA GLY A 96 14.30 5.98 -18.72
C GLY A 96 15.51 5.58 -17.90
N THR A 97 16.04 4.40 -18.14
CA THR A 97 17.25 3.87 -17.51
C THR A 97 18.47 4.19 -18.36
N VAL A 98 19.56 4.61 -17.74
CA VAL A 98 20.83 4.88 -18.43
C VAL A 98 21.42 3.58 -18.94
N THR A 99 21.53 3.44 -20.26
CA THR A 99 22.16 2.28 -20.91
C THR A 99 23.60 2.54 -21.32
N SER A 100 23.95 3.78 -21.63
CA SER A 100 25.33 4.19 -21.88
C SER A 100 25.54 5.69 -21.64
N ALA A 101 26.77 6.06 -21.30
CA ALA A 101 27.18 7.45 -21.15
C ALA A 101 28.60 7.62 -21.73
N TYR A 102 28.80 8.59 -22.63
CA TYR A 102 30.08 8.83 -23.31
C TYR A 102 30.26 10.29 -23.68
N VAL A 103 31.50 10.69 -24.01
CA VAL A 103 31.83 12.05 -24.48
C VAL A 103 32.02 12.01 -25.99
N HIS A 104 31.40 12.94 -26.71
CA HIS A 104 31.56 13.11 -28.15
C HIS A 104 31.78 14.59 -28.49
N GLY A 105 33.01 14.93 -28.88
CA GLY A 105 33.42 16.32 -29.13
C GLY A 105 33.26 17.20 -27.88
N ASP A 106 32.54 18.32 -28.03
CA ASP A 106 32.22 19.26 -26.94
C ASP A 106 30.96 18.86 -26.15
N TYR A 107 30.45 17.63 -26.29
CA TYR A 107 29.20 17.19 -25.68
C TYR A 107 29.35 15.91 -24.85
N ASN A 108 28.69 15.90 -23.69
CA ASN A 108 28.38 14.74 -22.87
C ASN A 108 27.09 14.08 -23.41
N CYS A 109 27.15 12.80 -23.73
CA CYS A 109 26.05 12.02 -24.31
C CYS A 109 25.59 10.97 -23.29
N VAL A 110 24.29 10.91 -23.01
CA VAL A 110 23.67 9.90 -22.12
C VAL A 110 22.53 9.24 -22.86
N VAL A 111 22.56 7.92 -23.02
CA VAL A 111 21.51 7.15 -23.68
C VAL A 111 20.55 6.61 -22.63
N LEU A 112 19.27 6.91 -22.80
CA LEU A 112 18.20 6.42 -21.95
C LEU A 112 17.30 5.45 -22.73
N ASP A 113 16.94 4.36 -22.07
CA ASP A 113 16.02 3.34 -22.54
C ASP A 113 14.84 3.26 -21.56
N ASP A 114 13.61 3.39 -22.04
CA ASP A 114 12.39 3.25 -21.22
C ASP A 114 11.70 1.90 -21.39
N GLY A 115 12.31 0.97 -22.14
CA GLY A 115 11.76 -0.32 -22.52
C GLY A 115 10.95 -0.29 -23.81
N THR A 116 10.63 0.89 -24.36
CA THR A 116 9.89 1.06 -25.62
C THR A 116 10.75 1.65 -26.73
N SER A 117 11.69 2.54 -26.41
CA SER A 117 12.62 3.13 -27.36
C SER A 117 13.80 3.80 -26.64
N ASN A 118 14.83 4.18 -27.41
CA ASN A 118 16.01 4.85 -26.89
C ASN A 118 16.04 6.32 -27.26
N ILE A 119 16.48 7.17 -26.33
CA ILE A 119 16.76 8.59 -26.60
C ILE A 119 18.16 8.96 -26.14
N ILE A 120 18.89 9.72 -26.96
CA ILE A 120 20.21 10.25 -26.58
C ILE A 120 20.05 11.68 -26.06
N CYS A 121 20.46 11.87 -24.81
CA CYS A 121 20.56 13.14 -24.14
C CYS A 121 21.93 13.79 -24.36
N LEU A 122 21.95 15.02 -24.90
CA LEU A 122 23.17 15.77 -25.17
C LEU A 122 23.30 16.96 -24.22
N PHE A 123 24.44 17.08 -23.54
CA PHE A 123 24.80 18.20 -22.66
C PHE A 123 26.12 18.81 -23.11
N LYS A 124 26.23 20.15 -23.15
CA LYS A 124 27.47 20.81 -23.56
C LYS A 124 28.53 20.73 -22.44
N LYS A 125 29.77 20.39 -22.79
CA LYS A 125 30.94 20.45 -21.89
C LYS A 125 31.16 21.91 -21.48
N TYR A 126 31.39 22.15 -20.19
CA TYR A 126 31.49 23.46 -19.55
C TYR A 126 32.21 24.52 -20.42
N ILE A 127 31.58 25.67 -20.64
CA ILE A 127 32.25 26.86 -21.20
C ILE A 127 32.48 27.84 -20.05
N ALA A 128 33.75 28.09 -19.75
CA ALA A 128 34.18 29.31 -19.10
C ALA A 128 34.19 30.43 -20.17
N ASP A 129 33.53 31.53 -19.84
CA ASP A 129 33.54 32.82 -20.51
C ASP A 129 33.02 32.95 -21.96
N GLU A 130 32.61 34.19 -22.24
CA GLU A 130 31.63 34.65 -23.21
C GLU A 130 31.92 34.32 -24.68
N ALA A 131 30.88 33.99 -25.44
CA ALA A 131 30.69 34.51 -26.81
C ALA A 131 29.27 34.23 -27.30
N LYS A 132 28.64 35.26 -27.91
CA LYS A 132 27.41 35.17 -28.70
C LYS A 132 27.59 34.13 -29.82
N ILE A 133 26.99 32.96 -29.69
CA ILE A 133 26.89 31.99 -30.78
C ILE A 133 25.54 32.19 -31.47
N HIS A 134 25.55 32.97 -32.55
CA HIS A 134 24.60 32.83 -33.66
C HIS A 134 24.70 31.39 -34.20
N CYS A 135 23.59 30.79 -34.66
CA CYS A 135 23.52 29.46 -35.27
C CYS A 135 24.78 29.15 -36.10
N ASP A 136 25.72 28.42 -35.50
CA ASP A 136 27.09 28.35 -36.01
C ASP A 136 27.26 27.10 -36.88
N LYS A 137 28.00 27.25 -37.99
CA LYS A 137 28.29 26.23 -39.01
C LYS A 137 28.80 24.90 -38.44
N LYS A 138 29.32 24.89 -37.21
CA LYS A 138 29.74 23.69 -36.48
C LYS A 138 28.60 22.69 -36.21
N LEU A 139 27.37 23.16 -36.00
CA LEU A 139 26.22 22.28 -35.78
C LEU A 139 25.83 21.53 -37.07
N GLN A 140 25.91 22.20 -38.23
CA GLN A 140 25.70 21.55 -39.53
C GLN A 140 26.79 20.53 -39.84
N ASN A 141 28.04 20.81 -39.49
CA ASN A 141 29.15 19.86 -39.66
C ASN A 141 28.96 18.59 -38.81
N PHE A 142 28.41 18.71 -37.60
CA PHE A 142 28.03 17.59 -36.74
C PHE A 142 26.87 16.77 -37.35
N TYR A 143 25.85 17.43 -37.89
CA TYR A 143 24.75 16.77 -38.61
C TYR A 143 25.21 16.05 -39.89
N SER A 144 26.20 16.59 -40.62
CA SER A 144 26.78 15.92 -41.78
C SER A 144 27.68 14.74 -41.40
N ALA A 145 28.37 14.80 -40.26
CA ALA A 145 29.15 13.67 -39.74
C ALA A 145 28.24 12.49 -39.33
N LEU A 146 27.11 12.77 -38.68
CA LEU A 146 26.07 11.78 -38.36
C LEU A 146 25.34 11.21 -39.60
N LYS A 147 25.37 11.93 -40.73
CA LYS A 147 24.79 11.48 -42.01
C LYS A 147 25.72 10.57 -42.81
N ASN A 148 27.03 10.60 -42.52
CA ASN A 148 28.05 9.84 -43.26
C ASN A 148 28.35 8.47 -42.63
N ASP A 149 27.79 8.18 -41.45
CA ASP A 149 27.81 6.82 -40.89
C ASP A 149 26.68 6.02 -41.56
N ASN A 150 27.06 5.18 -42.54
CA ASN A 150 26.17 4.39 -43.42
C ASN A 150 25.46 3.23 -42.70
N THR A 151 24.90 3.47 -41.52
CA THR A 151 23.96 2.57 -40.87
C THR A 151 22.56 3.14 -40.98
N ASP A 152 21.85 2.76 -42.04
CA ASP A 152 20.40 2.99 -42.22
C ASP A 152 19.53 2.34 -41.10
N SER A 153 20.14 1.66 -40.14
CA SER A 153 19.49 1.05 -38.98
C SER A 153 19.50 1.90 -37.70
N LEU A 154 20.19 3.05 -37.68
CA LEU A 154 20.14 3.95 -36.53
C LEU A 154 19.01 4.98 -36.70
N ILE A 155 17.80 4.58 -36.34
CA ILE A 155 16.73 5.51 -35.95
C ILE A 155 17.17 6.19 -34.65
N LEU A 156 18.15 7.08 -34.75
CA LEU A 156 18.61 7.89 -33.64
C LEU A 156 18.00 9.29 -33.77
N LYS A 157 16.88 9.48 -33.09
CA LYS A 157 16.27 10.79 -32.88
C LYS A 157 17.13 11.59 -31.90
N VAL A 158 18.00 12.44 -32.43
CA VAL A 158 18.88 13.31 -31.63
C VAL A 158 18.56 14.77 -31.90
N ALA A 159 18.21 15.55 -30.85
CA ALA A 159 18.92 16.76 -30.41
C ALA A 159 18.10 17.65 -29.46
N ILE A 160 18.66 17.86 -28.27
CA ILE A 160 18.18 18.72 -27.19
C ILE A 160 18.87 20.07 -27.28
N MET A 161 18.16 21.18 -27.02
CA MET A 161 18.77 22.49 -26.81
C MET A 161 18.21 23.12 -25.53
N MET A 162 19.07 23.75 -24.74
CA MET A 162 18.68 24.51 -23.55
C MET A 162 18.30 25.94 -23.96
N LYS A 163 17.22 26.48 -23.37
CA LYS A 163 16.82 27.88 -23.60
C LYS A 163 17.86 28.83 -22.97
N LYS A 164 18.06 29.96 -23.64
CA LYS A 164 19.17 30.93 -23.58
C LYS A 164 19.40 31.72 -22.26
N ASN A 165 18.95 31.24 -21.09
CA ASN A 165 19.18 31.90 -19.78
C ASN A 165 19.61 30.85 -18.74
N THR A 166 20.88 30.42 -18.71
CA THR A 166 22.05 31.01 -18.01
C THR A 166 21.99 30.87 -16.47
N ARG A 167 22.91 30.07 -15.93
CA ARG A 167 23.20 29.66 -14.52
C ARG A 167 22.27 28.63 -13.85
N ASP A 168 20.96 28.81 -13.81
CA ASP A 168 20.08 27.99 -12.95
C ASP A 168 19.84 26.54 -13.39
N VAL A 169 20.07 26.24 -14.68
CA VAL A 169 19.93 24.88 -15.23
C VAL A 169 21.27 24.14 -15.23
N LEU A 170 22.39 24.86 -15.37
CA LEU A 170 23.74 24.26 -15.34
C LEU A 170 24.13 23.75 -13.95
N SER A 171 23.56 24.30 -12.88
CA SER A 171 23.70 23.76 -11.51
C SER A 171 22.83 22.53 -11.23
N LYS A 172 21.89 22.21 -12.13
CA LYS A 172 20.90 21.13 -11.97
C LYS A 172 21.10 19.95 -12.94
N VAL A 173 22.11 20.03 -13.81
CA VAL A 173 22.49 18.90 -14.67
C VAL A 173 23.64 18.17 -13.97
N PRO A 174 23.47 16.88 -13.60
CA PRO A 174 24.53 16.11 -12.96
C PRO A 174 25.76 15.99 -13.86
N ARG A 175 26.96 15.94 -13.26
CA ARG A 175 28.21 15.73 -14.02
C ARG A 175 28.18 14.33 -14.63
N LEU A 176 28.85 14.13 -15.77
CA LEU A 176 28.93 12.79 -16.39
C LEU A 176 29.55 11.74 -15.45
N THR A 177 30.42 12.18 -14.53
CA THR A 177 31.01 11.35 -13.47
C THR A 177 30.03 10.92 -12.37
N GLU A 178 28.83 11.52 -12.32
CA GLU A 178 27.78 11.25 -11.32
C GLU A 178 26.67 10.34 -11.87
N ILE A 179 26.73 9.97 -13.16
CA ILE A 179 25.72 9.14 -13.84
C ILE A 179 26.32 7.75 -14.08
N ASN A 180 25.70 6.72 -13.50
CA ASN A 180 26.10 5.33 -13.69
C ASN A 180 25.16 4.61 -14.67
N ILE A 181 25.68 3.57 -15.33
CA ILE A 181 24.87 2.67 -16.14
C ILE A 181 23.88 1.94 -15.20
N GLY A 182 22.59 1.98 -15.53
CA GLY A 182 21.51 1.39 -14.73
C GLY A 182 20.77 2.37 -13.82
N ASP A 183 21.18 3.64 -13.76
CA ASP A 183 20.46 4.69 -13.04
C ASP A 183 19.13 5.01 -13.75
N THR A 184 18.07 5.21 -12.97
CA THR A 184 16.79 5.70 -13.50
C THR A 184 16.85 7.22 -13.58
N VAL A 185 16.37 7.77 -14.68
CA VAL A 185 16.40 9.21 -14.95
C VAL A 185 15.00 9.71 -15.29
N ARG A 186 14.65 10.85 -14.71
CA ARG A 186 13.44 11.61 -15.03
C ARG A 186 13.80 12.87 -15.81
N ILE A 187 13.21 13.03 -16.99
CA ILE A 187 13.38 14.18 -17.88
C ILE A 187 12.08 14.97 -17.96
N VAL A 188 12.16 16.29 -17.77
CA VAL A 188 11.05 17.20 -18.06
C VAL A 188 11.48 18.19 -19.13
N GLY A 189 10.70 18.32 -20.21
CA GLY A 189 11.05 19.16 -21.34
C GLY A 189 9.87 19.63 -22.19
N LYS A 190 10.16 20.30 -23.30
CA LYS A 190 9.17 20.74 -24.29
C LYS A 190 9.40 20.07 -25.64
N LEU A 191 8.33 19.63 -26.30
CA LEU A 191 8.41 19.08 -27.64
C LEU A 191 8.69 20.19 -28.66
N SER A 192 9.60 19.93 -29.60
CA SER A 192 9.86 20.76 -30.76
C SER A 192 10.02 19.91 -32.01
N GLU A 193 9.92 20.52 -33.18
CA GLU A 193 9.97 19.84 -34.47
C GLU A 193 10.79 20.68 -35.45
N TYR A 194 11.71 20.03 -36.18
CA TYR A 194 12.57 20.65 -37.18
C TYR A 194 12.90 19.62 -38.28
N ASN A 195 12.81 19.98 -39.56
CA ASN A 195 13.06 19.08 -40.70
C ASN A 195 12.37 17.69 -40.57
N ASN A 196 11.07 17.66 -40.24
CA ASN A 196 10.27 16.45 -40.01
C ASN A 196 10.81 15.50 -38.92
N LYS A 197 11.67 15.99 -38.02
CA LYS A 197 12.16 15.26 -36.84
C LYS A 197 11.66 15.93 -35.57
N LYS A 198 11.34 15.13 -34.56
CA LYS A 198 10.85 15.58 -33.26
C LYS A 198 11.96 15.56 -32.21
N TYR A 199 11.99 16.60 -31.40
CA TYR A 199 13.05 16.93 -30.46
C TYR A 199 12.45 17.30 -29.11
N VAL A 200 13.13 16.95 -28.01
CA VAL A 200 12.72 17.36 -26.66
C VAL A 200 13.72 18.36 -26.11
N PHE A 201 13.26 19.55 -25.76
CA PHE A 201 14.05 20.59 -25.11
C PHE A 201 13.98 20.36 -23.60
N ILE A 202 15.04 19.80 -23.03
CA ILE A 202 15.10 19.45 -21.60
C ILE A 202 15.18 20.73 -20.76
N ASN A 203 14.25 20.86 -19.82
CA ASN A 203 14.24 21.90 -18.80
C ASN A 203 14.81 21.39 -17.47
N ARG A 204 14.60 20.10 -17.14
CA ARG A 204 15.13 19.43 -15.94
C ARG A 204 15.54 18.00 -16.26
N PHE A 205 16.66 17.59 -15.69
CA PHE A 205 17.19 16.22 -15.76
C PHE A 205 17.52 15.79 -14.34
N ASN A 206 16.73 14.88 -13.79
CA ASN A 206 16.91 14.39 -12.42
C ASN A 206 17.30 12.92 -12.47
N LEU A 207 18.39 12.56 -11.81
CA LEU A 207 18.64 11.17 -11.43
C LEU A 207 17.55 10.80 -10.42
N ASP A 208 16.71 9.85 -10.80
CA ASP A 208 15.72 9.28 -9.91
C ASP A 208 16.47 8.29 -9.01
N ASN A 209 16.99 8.81 -7.91
CA ASN A 209 17.55 8.01 -6.82
C ASN A 209 16.41 7.29 -6.10
N SER A 210 15.68 6.44 -6.82
CA SER A 210 14.61 5.59 -6.30
C SER A 210 15.15 4.45 -5.40
N ASN A 211 16.30 4.66 -4.76
CA ASN A 211 16.60 4.12 -3.44
C ASN A 211 15.88 4.90 -2.33
N GLN A 212 15.17 5.98 -2.63
CA GLN A 212 14.21 6.59 -1.70
C GLN A 212 13.16 5.60 -1.23
N GLY A 213 12.78 4.58 -2.02
CA GLY A 213 11.93 3.51 -1.51
C GLY A 213 12.57 2.73 -0.35
N LEU A 214 13.86 2.38 -0.44
CA LEU A 214 14.53 1.58 0.58
C LEU A 214 15.02 2.43 1.76
N GLU A 215 15.56 3.64 1.50
CA GLU A 215 15.95 4.59 2.55
C GLU A 215 14.75 5.24 3.23
N ASP A 216 13.65 5.53 2.54
CA ASP A 216 12.41 5.98 3.18
C ASP A 216 11.75 4.81 3.90
N ASN A 217 11.83 3.57 3.42
CA ASN A 217 11.36 2.40 4.18
C ASN A 217 12.24 2.11 5.40
N LEU A 218 13.57 2.31 5.32
CA LEU A 218 14.52 2.18 6.43
C LEU A 218 14.39 3.34 7.43
N LYS A 219 14.18 4.57 6.95
CA LYS A 219 13.82 5.72 7.80
C LYS A 219 12.44 5.52 8.41
N GLN A 220 11.45 4.99 7.69
CA GLN A 220 10.12 4.63 8.21
C GLN A 220 10.19 3.50 9.24
N LEU A 221 11.14 2.56 9.11
CA LEU A 221 11.45 1.51 10.10
C LEU A 221 12.12 2.08 11.36
N LEU A 222 13.04 3.04 11.20
CA LEU A 222 13.69 3.71 12.32
C LEU A 222 12.75 4.71 13.02
N ASP A 223 11.68 5.13 12.34
CA ASP A 223 10.75 6.17 12.77
C ASP A 223 9.31 5.65 12.95
N LEU A 224 9.16 4.42 13.47
CA LEU A 224 7.86 3.84 13.83
C LEU A 224 7.00 4.79 14.69
N LYS A 225 7.66 5.59 15.55
CA LYS A 225 7.02 6.60 16.40
C LYS A 225 6.45 7.80 15.61
N TYR A 226 6.99 8.09 14.43
CA TYR A 226 6.48 9.14 13.54
C TYR A 226 5.41 8.63 12.56
N ARG A 227 5.41 7.31 12.26
CA ARG A 227 4.34 6.65 11.50
C ARG A 227 3.07 6.46 12.34
N LEU A 228 3.21 5.98 13.58
CA LEU A 228 2.08 5.84 14.50
C LEU A 228 1.81 7.16 15.22
N HIS A 229 0.54 7.44 15.53
CA HIS A 229 0.09 8.60 16.31
C HIS A 229 0.34 9.98 15.68
N LYS A 230 0.55 10.04 14.37
CA LYS A 230 0.64 11.31 13.66
C LYS A 230 -0.70 12.05 13.72
N ILE A 231 -0.66 13.30 14.21
CA ILE A 231 -1.82 14.19 14.13
C ILE A 231 -1.87 14.72 12.70
N GLN A 232 -2.98 14.48 12.02
CA GLN A 232 -3.20 15.01 10.67
C GLN A 232 -4.14 16.20 10.72
N ALA A 233 -3.75 17.27 10.02
CA ALA A 233 -4.62 18.38 9.71
C ALA A 233 -5.19 18.19 8.30
N ILE A 234 -6.27 18.89 7.98
CA ILE A 234 -6.75 19.00 6.60
C ILE A 234 -5.68 19.77 5.82
N VAL A 235 -4.98 19.08 4.93
CA VAL A 235 -3.85 19.66 4.16
C VAL A 235 -4.33 20.33 2.87
N SER A 236 -5.58 20.08 2.46
CA SER A 236 -6.11 20.47 1.15
C SER A 236 -7.26 21.47 1.27
N ASP A 237 -7.31 22.44 0.35
CA ASP A 237 -8.46 23.35 0.16
C ASP A 237 -9.70 22.63 -0.40
N VAL A 238 -9.56 21.37 -0.83
CA VAL A 238 -10.68 20.53 -1.26
C VAL A 238 -11.23 19.76 -0.06
N PRO A 239 -12.56 19.83 0.20
CA PRO A 239 -13.16 19.08 1.29
C PRO A 239 -12.93 17.57 1.09
N PRO A 240 -12.59 16.83 2.16
CA PRO A 240 -12.33 15.41 2.05
C PRO A 240 -13.62 14.65 1.68
N PRO A 241 -13.51 13.50 0.99
CA PRO A 241 -14.66 12.75 0.47
C PRO A 241 -15.57 12.27 1.60
N GLY A 242 -16.89 12.19 1.34
CA GLY A 242 -17.79 11.63 2.34
C GLY A 242 -17.52 10.15 2.63
N VAL A 243 -17.85 9.68 3.84
CA VAL A 243 -17.65 8.29 4.26
C VAL A 243 -18.91 7.69 4.86
N SER A 244 -19.29 6.50 4.40
CA SER A 244 -20.36 5.69 4.97
C SER A 244 -19.79 4.69 5.97
N ILE A 245 -20.22 4.78 7.23
CA ILE A 245 -19.66 3.97 8.31
C ILE A 245 -20.65 2.88 8.71
N LEU A 246 -20.29 1.63 8.41
CA LEU A 246 -21.07 0.44 8.74
C LEU A 246 -20.68 -0.08 10.13
N LYS A 247 -21.66 -0.12 11.03
CA LYS A 247 -21.52 -0.61 12.40
C LYS A 247 -22.39 -1.85 12.64
N PRO A 248 -21.85 -3.07 12.50
CA PRO A 248 -22.55 -4.28 12.93
C PRO A 248 -22.70 -4.30 14.45
N LEU A 249 -23.93 -4.42 14.93
CA LEU A 249 -24.25 -4.58 16.34
C LEU A 249 -24.90 -5.95 16.60
N MET A 250 -24.63 -6.51 17.76
CA MET A 250 -25.39 -7.62 18.33
C MET A 250 -25.16 -7.65 19.84
N GLY A 251 -26.24 -7.54 20.61
CA GLY A 251 -26.22 -7.49 22.06
C GLY A 251 -25.58 -6.23 22.61
N VAL A 252 -25.48 -6.17 23.94
CA VAL A 252 -24.95 -5.01 24.67
C VAL A 252 -23.72 -5.43 25.45
N ASP A 253 -22.62 -4.71 25.20
CA ASP A 253 -21.41 -4.71 26.02
C ASP A 253 -21.46 -3.51 26.98
N PRO A 254 -20.88 -3.59 28.20
CA PRO A 254 -20.87 -2.47 29.15
C PRO A 254 -20.33 -1.16 28.57
N ASN A 255 -19.38 -1.22 27.63
CA ASN A 255 -18.77 -0.06 27.02
C ASN A 255 -19.39 0.32 25.67
N LEU A 256 -20.42 -0.38 25.19
CA LEU A 256 -21.00 -0.19 23.86
C LEU A 256 -21.39 1.27 23.61
N SER A 257 -22.15 1.89 24.53
CA SER A 257 -22.57 3.29 24.41
C SER A 257 -21.36 4.23 24.25
N SER A 258 -20.36 4.09 25.11
CA SER A 258 -19.14 4.91 25.09
C SER A 258 -18.28 4.71 23.83
N ASN A 259 -18.33 3.52 23.22
CA ASN A 259 -17.64 3.22 21.96
C ASN A 259 -18.38 3.84 20.79
N LEU A 260 -19.70 3.66 20.72
CA LEU A 260 -20.53 4.23 19.66
C LEU A 260 -20.53 5.76 19.67
N GLU A 261 -20.55 6.36 20.86
CA GLU A 261 -20.50 7.82 21.03
C GLU A 261 -19.29 8.46 20.33
N THR A 262 -18.14 7.77 20.29
CA THR A 262 -16.95 8.29 19.60
C THR A 262 -17.13 8.47 18.09
N PHE A 263 -18.09 7.78 17.47
CA PHE A 263 -18.44 7.96 16.06
C PHE A 263 -19.38 9.14 15.84
N PHE A 264 -20.12 9.57 16.86
CA PHE A 264 -20.94 10.78 16.81
C PHE A 264 -20.13 12.07 17.03
N THR A 265 -18.92 11.96 17.59
CA THR A 265 -18.05 13.10 17.91
C THR A 265 -16.80 13.17 17.03
N MET A 266 -16.78 12.50 15.87
CA MET A 266 -15.63 12.56 14.96
C MET A 266 -15.48 13.96 14.36
N ASN A 267 -14.23 14.40 14.23
CA ASN A 267 -13.88 15.64 13.56
C ASN A 267 -13.69 15.37 12.06
N TYR A 268 -14.80 15.13 11.35
CA TYR A 268 -14.83 14.90 9.92
C TYR A 268 -16.05 15.56 9.27
N PRO A 269 -15.92 16.24 8.11
CA PRO A 269 -16.95 17.16 7.63
C PRO A 269 -18.20 16.48 7.05
N SER A 270 -18.07 15.27 6.48
CA SER A 270 -19.21 14.60 5.85
C SER A 270 -19.11 13.10 6.03
N TYR A 271 -19.97 12.52 6.86
CA TYR A 271 -20.06 11.09 7.07
C TYR A 271 -21.47 10.71 7.53
N GLU A 272 -21.82 9.43 7.36
CA GLU A 272 -23.05 8.86 7.88
C GLU A 272 -22.75 7.59 8.69
N LEU A 273 -23.61 7.31 9.67
CA LEU A 273 -23.54 6.14 10.53
C LEU A 273 -24.67 5.17 10.20
N LEU A 274 -24.31 3.97 9.78
CA LEU A 274 -25.25 2.94 9.35
C LEU A 274 -25.13 1.75 10.32
N PHE A 275 -26.00 1.72 11.32
CA PHE A 275 -26.02 0.66 12.33
C PHE A 275 -26.82 -0.53 11.80
N SER A 276 -26.22 -1.72 11.83
CA SER A 276 -26.86 -2.94 11.35
C SER A 276 -27.12 -3.89 12.51
N VAL A 277 -28.39 -4.26 12.69
CA VAL A 277 -28.85 -5.11 13.79
C VAL A 277 -29.69 -6.26 13.22
N GLU A 278 -29.34 -7.50 13.51
CA GLU A 278 -30.11 -8.65 12.99
C GLU A 278 -31.50 -8.73 13.64
N ASP A 279 -31.55 -8.70 14.97
CA ASP A 279 -32.80 -8.79 15.74
C ASP A 279 -33.40 -7.40 16.01
N LYS A 280 -34.67 -7.21 15.64
CA LYS A 280 -35.43 -5.98 15.92
C LYS A 280 -35.65 -5.72 17.41
N LYS A 281 -35.46 -6.72 18.26
CA LYS A 281 -35.56 -6.62 19.72
C LYS A 281 -34.21 -6.48 20.42
N ASP A 282 -33.12 -6.35 19.66
CA ASP A 282 -31.80 -6.22 20.26
C ASP A 282 -31.71 -4.93 21.10
N PRO A 283 -31.27 -5.01 22.36
CA PRO A 283 -31.16 -3.85 23.23
C PRO A 283 -30.15 -2.80 22.76
N ALA A 284 -29.27 -3.12 21.81
CA ALA A 284 -28.38 -2.14 21.19
C ALA A 284 -29.13 -1.04 20.43
N ILE A 285 -30.36 -1.30 19.96
CA ILE A 285 -31.20 -0.32 19.25
C ILE A 285 -31.49 0.90 20.14
N GLU A 286 -31.80 0.67 21.42
CA GLU A 286 -32.14 1.75 22.35
C GLU A 286 -30.95 2.66 22.64
N ILE A 287 -29.75 2.07 22.75
CA ILE A 287 -28.50 2.81 22.90
C ILE A 287 -28.27 3.71 21.68
N VAL A 288 -28.48 3.18 20.47
CA VAL A 288 -28.31 3.96 19.23
C VAL A 288 -29.35 5.08 19.15
N ASN A 289 -30.62 4.83 19.49
CA ASN A 289 -31.66 5.87 19.51
C ASN A 289 -31.31 7.00 20.48
N THR A 290 -30.84 6.66 21.69
CA THR A 290 -30.39 7.64 22.68
C THR A 290 -29.26 8.52 22.12
N LEU A 291 -28.29 7.91 21.42
CA LEU A 291 -27.18 8.66 20.81
C LEU A 291 -27.65 9.52 19.62
N LYS A 292 -28.59 9.04 18.81
CA LYS A 292 -29.20 9.82 17.73
C LYS A 292 -29.91 11.07 18.25
N GLU A 293 -30.66 10.93 19.33
CA GLU A 293 -31.33 12.07 19.99
C GLU A 293 -30.33 13.06 20.57
N LYS A 294 -29.23 12.56 21.16
CA LYS A 294 -28.15 13.39 21.70
C LYS A 294 -27.37 14.14 20.61
N TYR A 295 -27.22 13.56 19.42
CA TYR A 295 -26.42 14.10 18.32
C TYR A 295 -27.22 14.22 17.01
N PRO A 296 -28.26 15.08 16.94
CA PRO A 296 -29.19 15.14 15.80
C PRO A 296 -28.57 15.70 14.51
N LYS A 297 -27.34 16.22 14.57
CA LYS A 297 -26.61 16.74 13.40
C LYS A 297 -25.86 15.64 12.63
N VAL A 298 -25.67 14.47 13.22
CA VAL A 298 -24.98 13.34 12.59
C VAL A 298 -26.03 12.48 11.88
N ASP A 299 -25.84 12.24 10.58
CA ASP A 299 -26.70 11.32 9.84
C ASP A 299 -26.48 9.90 10.35
N ALA A 300 -27.54 9.32 10.92
CA ALA A 300 -27.47 8.03 11.59
C ALA A 300 -28.74 7.22 11.36
N THR A 301 -28.59 6.06 10.75
CA THR A 301 -29.71 5.17 10.38
C THR A 301 -29.51 3.76 10.94
N ILE A 302 -30.60 3.14 11.38
CA ILE A 302 -30.62 1.76 11.89
C ILE A 302 -31.28 0.87 10.84
N TYR A 303 -30.56 -0.16 10.40
CA TYR A 303 -31.03 -1.22 9.53
C TYR A 303 -31.27 -2.47 10.37
N THR A 304 -32.46 -3.09 10.23
CA THR A 304 -32.83 -4.29 10.97
C THR A 304 -33.10 -5.49 10.06
N GLY A 305 -32.90 -6.71 10.56
CA GLY A 305 -33.23 -7.96 9.89
C GLY A 305 -32.12 -8.58 9.04
N GLY A 306 -31.11 -7.79 8.65
CA GLY A 306 -30.02 -8.23 7.77
C GLY A 306 -30.51 -8.74 6.40
N SER A 307 -29.64 -9.44 5.69
CA SER A 307 -29.96 -10.17 4.46
C SER A 307 -29.15 -11.48 4.41
N THR A 308 -29.77 -12.58 3.97
CA THR A 308 -29.08 -13.87 3.90
C THR A 308 -28.32 -13.97 2.58
N VAL A 309 -27.05 -13.55 2.57
CA VAL A 309 -26.19 -13.56 1.38
C VAL A 309 -25.08 -14.61 1.44
N GLY A 310 -24.84 -15.20 2.62
CA GLY A 310 -23.91 -16.30 2.81
C GLY A 310 -23.97 -16.89 4.22
N VAL A 311 -22.93 -17.63 4.58
CA VAL A 311 -22.81 -18.27 5.92
C VAL A 311 -22.25 -17.32 6.98
N ASN A 312 -21.59 -16.22 6.57
CA ASN A 312 -21.00 -15.26 7.49
C ASN A 312 -22.10 -14.35 8.11
N PRO A 313 -22.33 -14.44 9.43
CA PRO A 313 -23.37 -13.65 10.08
C PRO A 313 -23.08 -12.14 10.09
N LYS A 314 -21.81 -11.73 10.08
CA LYS A 314 -21.42 -10.32 10.03
C LYS A 314 -21.78 -9.71 8.68
N ILE A 315 -21.42 -10.38 7.57
CA ILE A 315 -21.77 -9.92 6.21
C ILE A 315 -23.29 -9.89 6.04
N ASN A 316 -24.00 -10.93 6.48
CA ASN A 316 -25.45 -10.97 6.42
C ASN A 316 -26.10 -9.77 7.14
N ASN A 317 -25.58 -9.40 8.31
CA ASN A 317 -26.09 -8.27 9.08
C ASN A 317 -25.87 -6.94 8.33
N ILE A 318 -24.67 -6.69 7.81
CA ILE A 318 -24.30 -5.37 7.27
C ILE A 318 -24.64 -5.15 5.80
N ASN A 319 -24.98 -6.19 5.03
CA ASN A 319 -25.15 -6.07 3.58
C ASN A 319 -26.28 -5.09 3.19
N THR A 320 -27.39 -5.05 3.92
CA THR A 320 -28.49 -4.10 3.66
C THR A 320 -28.03 -2.65 3.86
N ALA A 321 -27.28 -2.39 4.93
CA ALA A 321 -26.72 -1.07 5.20
C ALA A 321 -25.64 -0.70 4.17
N TYR A 322 -24.85 -1.66 3.72
CA TYR A 322 -23.86 -1.48 2.66
C TYR A 322 -24.51 -1.07 1.33
N GLU A 323 -25.60 -1.71 0.93
CA GLU A 323 -26.33 -1.38 -0.31
C GLU A 323 -26.96 0.03 -0.24
N ALA A 324 -27.44 0.43 0.94
CA ALA A 324 -28.05 1.74 1.18
C ALA A 324 -27.05 2.88 1.43
N SER A 325 -25.74 2.60 1.46
CA SER A 325 -24.71 3.60 1.73
C SER A 325 -24.60 4.66 0.63
N ASN A 326 -24.49 5.92 1.04
CA ASN A 326 -24.52 7.09 0.16
C ASN A 326 -23.16 7.48 -0.42
N TYR A 327 -22.06 7.09 0.21
CA TYR A 327 -20.72 7.53 -0.17
C TYR A 327 -19.87 6.44 -0.85
N ASP A 328 -18.86 6.88 -1.61
CA ASP A 328 -17.91 6.01 -2.31
C ASP A 328 -16.85 5.39 -1.40
N LEU A 329 -16.71 5.89 -0.18
CA LEU A 329 -15.84 5.32 0.84
C LEU A 329 -16.67 4.64 1.92
N ILE A 330 -16.30 3.40 2.23
CA ILE A 330 -16.99 2.57 3.21
C ILE A 330 -16.02 2.25 4.34
N LEU A 331 -16.39 2.60 5.57
CA LEU A 331 -15.69 2.18 6.78
C LEU A 331 -16.51 1.09 7.47
N ILE A 332 -15.99 -0.13 7.53
CA ILE A 332 -16.55 -1.19 8.39
C ILE A 332 -15.80 -1.14 9.72
N SER A 333 -16.52 -1.00 10.83
CA SER A 333 -15.90 -0.93 12.15
C SER A 333 -16.72 -1.71 13.19
N ASP A 334 -16.06 -2.58 13.95
CA ASP A 334 -16.72 -3.40 14.98
C ASP A 334 -17.27 -2.53 16.13
N SER A 335 -18.27 -3.05 16.85
CA SER A 335 -18.93 -2.34 17.96
C SER A 335 -18.01 -2.10 19.17
N GLY A 336 -16.99 -2.93 19.34
CA GLY A 336 -16.00 -2.82 20.42
C GLY A 336 -14.86 -1.83 20.16
N ILE A 337 -14.85 -1.15 19.00
CA ILE A 337 -13.80 -0.19 18.64
C ILE A 337 -14.16 1.20 19.11
N ARG A 338 -13.22 1.84 19.81
CA ARG A 338 -13.23 3.26 20.15
C ARG A 338 -12.42 4.03 19.10
N MET A 339 -13.01 5.10 18.58
CA MET A 339 -12.38 5.96 17.58
C MET A 339 -11.82 7.23 18.23
N LYS A 340 -10.66 7.71 17.78
CA LYS A 340 -10.20 9.06 18.13
C LYS A 340 -10.83 10.05 17.14
N GLU A 341 -11.07 11.28 17.58
CA GLU A 341 -11.81 12.28 16.79
C GLU A 341 -11.19 12.54 15.40
N ASP A 342 -9.87 12.46 15.26
CA ASP A 342 -9.12 12.67 14.02
C ASP A 342 -8.85 11.38 13.22
N THR A 343 -9.27 10.20 13.71
CA THR A 343 -8.91 8.93 13.07
C THR A 343 -9.50 8.79 11.67
N LEU A 344 -10.75 9.19 11.45
CA LEU A 344 -11.37 9.06 10.13
C LEU A 344 -10.62 9.91 9.08
N LEU A 345 -10.22 11.13 9.46
CA LEU A 345 -9.41 12.00 8.62
C LEU A 345 -8.04 11.39 8.35
N ASP A 346 -7.38 10.85 9.37
CA ASP A 346 -6.10 10.15 9.22
C ASP A 346 -6.20 8.97 8.25
N MET A 347 -7.25 8.14 8.36
CA MET A 347 -7.47 7.02 7.44
C MET A 347 -7.68 7.50 6.00
N VAL A 348 -8.48 8.56 5.81
CA VAL A 348 -8.72 9.13 4.47
C VAL A 348 -7.45 9.72 3.89
N ASN A 349 -6.60 10.36 4.69
CA ASN A 349 -5.32 10.91 4.22
C ASN A 349 -4.28 9.84 3.84
N HIS A 350 -4.46 8.59 4.29
CA HIS A 350 -3.64 7.45 3.84
C HIS A 350 -4.14 6.85 2.52
N LEU A 351 -5.27 7.30 1.99
CA LEU A 351 -5.70 6.93 0.64
C LEU A 351 -4.87 7.69 -0.41
N SER A 352 -4.06 6.95 -1.16
CA SER A 352 -3.52 7.40 -2.44
C SER A 352 -4.40 6.91 -3.60
N ASP A 353 -4.10 7.34 -4.82
CA ASP A 353 -4.77 6.84 -6.03
C ASP A 353 -4.61 5.33 -6.24
N ARG A 354 -3.58 4.74 -5.61
CA ARG A 354 -3.31 3.29 -5.67
C ARG A 354 -3.74 2.54 -4.41
N THR A 355 -4.16 3.26 -3.37
CA THR A 355 -4.60 2.64 -2.11
C THR A 355 -6.09 2.33 -2.23
N GLY A 356 -6.44 1.05 -2.12
CA GLY A 356 -7.84 0.62 -2.13
C GLY A 356 -8.41 0.38 -0.74
N ILE A 357 -7.54 0.04 0.23
CA ILE A 357 -7.91 -0.22 1.62
C ILE A 357 -6.95 0.53 2.55
N VAL A 358 -7.52 1.21 3.54
CA VAL A 358 -6.79 1.70 4.71
C VAL A 358 -7.38 1.04 5.94
N HIS A 359 -6.53 0.44 6.76
CA HIS A 359 -6.98 -0.23 7.99
C HIS A 359 -6.17 0.21 9.18
N GLN A 360 -6.75 0.04 10.36
CA GLN A 360 -6.05 0.33 11.60
C GLN A 360 -5.34 -0.92 12.13
N MET A 361 -4.17 -0.74 12.74
CA MET A 361 -3.48 -1.81 13.44
C MET A 361 -4.26 -2.16 14.73
N PRO A 362 -4.52 -3.43 15.04
CA PRO A 362 -5.25 -3.82 16.25
C PRO A 362 -4.50 -3.44 17.54
N PHE A 363 -5.20 -2.80 18.47
CA PHE A 363 -4.69 -2.53 19.82
C PHE A 363 -5.83 -2.48 20.84
N THR A 364 -5.55 -2.11 22.09
CA THR A 364 -6.57 -2.06 23.16
C THR A 364 -6.51 -0.77 23.95
N CYS A 365 -7.67 -0.31 24.40
CA CYS A 365 -7.77 0.71 25.45
C CYS A 365 -7.10 0.23 26.74
N ASP A 366 -6.78 1.19 27.61
CA ASP A 366 -6.31 0.91 28.96
C ASP A 366 -7.47 0.37 29.80
N ARG A 367 -7.26 -0.80 30.38
CA ARG A 367 -8.22 -1.52 31.22
C ARG A 367 -7.47 -2.18 32.38
N ASN A 368 -8.17 -2.39 33.47
CA ASN A 368 -7.58 -2.95 34.70
C ASN A 368 -7.55 -4.49 34.65
N GLY A 369 -6.59 -5.07 35.37
CA GLY A 369 -6.49 -6.50 35.60
C GLY A 369 -5.57 -7.24 34.62
N PHE A 370 -5.11 -8.42 35.04
CA PHE A 370 -4.10 -9.18 34.30
C PHE A 370 -4.56 -9.62 32.89
N ALA A 371 -5.85 -9.95 32.72
CA ALA A 371 -6.39 -10.29 31.40
C ALA A 371 -6.22 -9.14 30.40
N ALA A 372 -6.52 -7.90 30.83
CA ALA A 372 -6.35 -6.72 30.00
C ALA A 372 -4.88 -6.42 29.70
N THR A 373 -4.00 -6.62 30.69
CA THR A 373 -2.55 -6.54 30.51
C THR A 373 -2.07 -7.54 29.47
N LEU A 374 -2.51 -8.80 29.54
CA LEU A 374 -2.13 -9.84 28.59
C LEU A 374 -2.59 -9.52 27.16
N GLU A 375 -3.83 -9.05 26.99
CA GLU A 375 -4.35 -8.59 25.69
C GLU A 375 -3.48 -7.46 25.13
N LYS A 376 -3.19 -6.44 25.94
CA LYS A 376 -2.36 -5.30 25.52
C LYS A 376 -0.94 -5.74 25.15
N ILE A 377 -0.34 -6.66 25.90
CA ILE A 377 0.97 -7.24 25.56
C ILE A 377 0.92 -7.97 24.23
N TYR A 378 -0.07 -8.85 24.01
CA TYR A 378 -0.23 -9.57 22.74
C TYR A 378 -0.35 -8.60 21.55
N PHE A 379 -1.26 -7.63 21.64
CA PHE A 379 -1.51 -6.68 20.55
C PHE A 379 -0.33 -5.72 20.32
N GLY A 380 0.34 -5.30 21.39
CA GLY A 380 1.48 -4.38 21.32
C GLY A 380 2.82 -5.05 20.99
N THR A 381 2.90 -6.38 20.98
CA THR A 381 4.14 -7.13 20.67
C THR A 381 3.96 -8.04 19.45
N ALA A 382 3.47 -9.27 19.63
CA ALA A 382 3.35 -10.26 18.57
C ALA A 382 2.51 -9.75 17.38
N GLN A 383 1.32 -9.22 17.68
CA GLN A 383 0.41 -8.78 16.63
C GLN A 383 0.97 -7.56 15.89
N SER A 384 1.40 -6.52 16.61
CA SER A 384 1.94 -5.30 16.01
C SER A 384 3.19 -5.57 15.17
N ARG A 385 4.08 -6.45 15.64
CA ARG A 385 5.30 -6.87 14.92
C ARG A 385 4.96 -7.46 13.56
N ILE A 386 4.03 -8.43 13.51
CA ILE A 386 3.61 -9.06 12.26
C ILE A 386 2.88 -8.05 11.36
N TYR A 387 2.02 -7.21 11.94
CA TYR A 387 1.28 -6.20 11.20
C TYR A 387 2.18 -5.19 10.48
N LEU A 388 3.16 -4.65 11.21
CA LEU A 388 4.08 -3.64 10.70
C LEU A 388 5.06 -4.25 9.70
N ALA A 389 5.51 -5.48 9.93
CA ALA A 389 6.32 -6.21 8.96
C ALA A 389 5.52 -6.49 7.68
N ALA A 390 4.24 -6.86 7.80
CA ALA A 390 3.40 -7.14 6.65
C ALA A 390 3.15 -5.90 5.78
N ASP A 391 2.87 -4.74 6.41
CA ASP A 391 2.72 -3.45 5.72
C ASP A 391 4.01 -3.04 5.00
N LEU A 392 5.16 -3.18 5.67
CA LEU A 392 6.47 -2.92 5.06
C LEU A 392 6.73 -3.79 3.83
N LEU A 393 6.33 -5.06 3.87
CA LEU A 393 6.50 -6.02 2.77
C LEU A 393 5.37 -5.93 1.73
N GLY A 394 4.33 -5.13 1.95
CA GLY A 394 3.15 -5.07 1.08
C GLY A 394 2.35 -6.37 1.04
N THR A 395 2.40 -7.16 2.11
CA THR A 395 1.71 -8.46 2.21
C THR A 395 0.39 -8.34 2.97
N ASN A 396 -0.54 -9.25 2.68
CA ASN A 396 -1.85 -9.24 3.32
C ASN A 396 -1.76 -9.74 4.77
N CYS A 397 -1.95 -8.84 5.73
CA CYS A 397 -2.16 -9.15 7.14
C CYS A 397 -3.41 -8.44 7.68
N HIS A 398 -4.39 -8.19 6.82
CA HIS A 398 -5.56 -7.38 7.16
C HIS A 398 -6.48 -8.05 8.20
N THR A 399 -7.01 -7.25 9.13
CA THR A 399 -8.06 -7.62 10.10
C THR A 399 -9.19 -6.59 10.05
N GLY A 400 -10.43 -7.05 9.97
CA GLY A 400 -11.64 -6.27 9.69
C GLY A 400 -12.29 -5.61 10.90
N MET A 401 -11.49 -5.26 11.91
CA MET A 401 -11.98 -4.54 13.09
C MET A 401 -12.30 -3.08 12.78
N SER A 402 -11.52 -2.44 11.91
CA SER A 402 -11.73 -1.06 11.48
C SER A 402 -11.02 -0.81 10.14
N THR A 403 -11.79 -0.77 9.07
CA THR A 403 -11.29 -0.82 7.69
C THR A 403 -12.07 0.13 6.78
N LEU A 404 -11.36 1.10 6.21
CA LEU A 404 -11.83 2.02 5.18
C LEU A 404 -11.50 1.47 3.79
N MET A 405 -12.46 1.45 2.89
CA MET A 405 -12.33 0.85 1.56
C MET A 405 -13.01 1.69 0.48
N ARG A 406 -12.53 1.58 -0.76
CA ARG A 406 -13.22 2.12 -1.94
C ARG A 406 -14.40 1.23 -2.31
N LYS A 407 -15.63 1.74 -2.17
CA LYS A 407 -16.88 1.03 -2.50
C LYS A 407 -16.89 0.56 -3.95
N GLN A 408 -16.48 1.43 -4.88
CA GLN A 408 -16.45 1.09 -6.31
C GLN A 408 -15.62 -0.17 -6.61
N VAL A 409 -14.51 -0.38 -5.92
CA VAL A 409 -13.66 -1.56 -6.11
C VAL A 409 -14.36 -2.82 -5.58
N LEU A 410 -15.04 -2.72 -4.44
CA LEU A 410 -15.89 -3.82 -3.93
C LEU A 410 -17.02 -4.16 -4.91
N GLU A 411 -17.71 -3.15 -5.44
CA GLU A 411 -18.82 -3.32 -6.39
C GLU A 411 -18.37 -4.02 -7.68
N GLN A 412 -17.23 -3.61 -8.25
CA GLN A 412 -16.64 -4.27 -9.42
C GLN A 412 -16.39 -5.77 -9.22
N GLN A 413 -16.17 -6.17 -7.97
CA GLN A 413 -15.91 -7.56 -7.60
C GLN A 413 -17.18 -8.35 -7.27
N GLY A 414 -18.36 -7.74 -7.30
CA GLY A 414 -19.65 -8.36 -6.94
C GLY A 414 -20.23 -7.89 -5.60
N GLY A 415 -19.65 -6.84 -5.02
CA GLY A 415 -20.08 -6.23 -3.77
C GLY A 415 -19.74 -7.07 -2.54
N LEU A 416 -20.18 -6.58 -1.38
CA LEU A 416 -19.86 -7.18 -0.08
C LEU A 416 -20.39 -8.61 0.08
N LYS A 417 -21.55 -8.91 -0.53
CA LYS A 417 -22.19 -10.23 -0.53
C LYS A 417 -21.30 -11.37 -1.01
N LYS A 418 -20.37 -11.13 -1.95
CA LYS A 418 -19.44 -12.16 -2.46
C LYS A 418 -18.61 -12.78 -1.35
N PHE A 419 -18.27 -12.00 -0.34
CA PHE A 419 -17.44 -12.43 0.79
C PHE A 419 -18.24 -13.10 1.91
N GLY A 420 -19.57 -13.21 1.78
CA GLY A 420 -20.44 -13.90 2.74
C GLY A 420 -20.16 -15.40 2.87
N CYS A 421 -19.39 -15.99 1.96
CA CYS A 421 -18.95 -17.39 2.03
C CYS A 421 -17.72 -17.62 2.94
N TYR A 422 -17.04 -16.56 3.38
CA TYR A 422 -15.84 -16.64 4.22
C TYR A 422 -16.13 -16.18 5.64
N LEU A 423 -15.62 -16.88 6.66
CA LEU A 423 -15.66 -16.37 8.05
C LEU A 423 -14.63 -15.27 8.31
N ALA A 424 -13.49 -15.30 7.62
CA ALA A 424 -12.47 -14.25 7.66
C ALA A 424 -12.68 -13.32 6.46
N GLU A 425 -13.84 -12.67 6.38
CA GLU A 425 -14.23 -11.86 5.23
C GLU A 425 -13.21 -10.76 4.93
N ASP A 426 -12.62 -10.23 5.98
CA ASP A 426 -11.63 -9.16 5.99
C ASP A 426 -10.37 -9.52 5.19
N TYR A 427 -9.80 -10.69 5.45
CA TYR A 427 -8.61 -11.17 4.74
C TYR A 427 -8.91 -11.36 3.25
N PHE A 428 -10.05 -11.96 2.91
CA PHE A 428 -10.41 -12.23 1.51
C PHE A 428 -10.79 -10.96 0.75
N ILE A 429 -11.40 -9.97 1.42
CA ILE A 429 -11.59 -8.64 0.84
C ILE A 429 -10.23 -8.02 0.53
N ALA A 430 -9.30 -7.99 1.49
CA ALA A 430 -7.97 -7.42 1.26
C ALA A 430 -7.17 -8.17 0.19
N GLN A 431 -7.26 -9.50 0.15
CA GLN A 431 -6.63 -10.31 -0.88
C GLN A 431 -7.19 -9.97 -2.26
N CYS A 432 -8.51 -9.84 -2.38
CA CYS A 432 -9.16 -9.46 -3.62
C CYS A 432 -8.69 -8.09 -4.11
N PHE A 433 -8.49 -7.11 -3.22
CA PHE A 433 -7.93 -5.81 -3.61
C PHE A 433 -6.50 -5.94 -4.13
N LEU A 434 -5.63 -6.68 -3.43
CA LEU A 434 -4.25 -6.93 -3.86
C LEU A 434 -4.18 -7.64 -5.21
N ASP A 435 -5.00 -8.67 -5.41
CA ASP A 435 -5.07 -9.45 -6.66
C ASP A 435 -5.51 -8.58 -7.85
N ASN A 436 -6.22 -7.48 -7.59
CA ASN A 436 -6.63 -6.49 -8.59
C ASN A 436 -5.67 -5.27 -8.67
N GLY A 437 -4.46 -5.38 -8.11
CA GLY A 437 -3.41 -4.37 -8.23
C GLY A 437 -3.53 -3.17 -7.27
N TRP A 438 -4.48 -3.18 -6.34
CA TRP A 438 -4.60 -2.15 -5.31
C TRP A 438 -3.62 -2.39 -4.16
N ARG A 439 -3.27 -1.31 -3.46
CA ARG A 439 -2.45 -1.36 -2.25
C ARG A 439 -3.29 -1.28 -0.98
N LEU A 440 -2.78 -1.92 0.06
CA LEU A 440 -3.22 -1.76 1.44
C LEU A 440 -2.33 -0.70 2.12
N ALA A 441 -2.89 0.03 3.08
CA ALA A 441 -2.12 0.93 3.92
C ALA A 441 -2.62 0.87 5.38
N ILE A 442 -1.69 1.12 6.31
CA ILE A 442 -1.99 1.24 7.74
C ILE A 442 -2.20 2.71 8.13
N SER A 443 -3.25 2.96 8.91
CA SER A 443 -3.55 4.22 9.59
C SER A 443 -2.53 4.53 10.70
N SER A 444 -2.24 5.81 10.96
CA SER A 444 -1.37 6.23 12.06
C SER A 444 -1.96 5.85 13.42
N HIS A 445 -3.30 5.89 13.53
CA HIS A 445 -4.00 5.54 14.77
C HIS A 445 -4.36 4.05 14.80
N PRO A 446 -4.04 3.33 15.88
CA PRO A 446 -4.45 1.94 16.06
C PRO A 446 -5.96 1.82 16.35
N ALA A 447 -6.54 0.66 16.03
CA ALA A 447 -7.92 0.33 16.36
C ALA A 447 -7.99 -0.05 17.85
N LEU A 448 -8.46 0.89 18.67
CA LEU A 448 -8.54 0.73 20.12
C LEU A 448 -9.75 -0.11 20.51
N GLN A 449 -9.50 -1.37 20.86
CA GLN A 449 -10.54 -2.26 21.38
C GLN A 449 -10.85 -1.95 22.84
N ASN A 450 -12.14 -1.79 23.14
CA ASN A 450 -12.63 -1.41 24.45
C ASN A 450 -13.80 -2.31 24.91
N SER A 451 -13.59 -3.63 24.88
CA SER A 451 -14.55 -4.59 25.43
C SER A 451 -14.69 -4.41 26.94
N GLY A 452 -15.94 -4.35 27.43
CA GLY A 452 -16.25 -4.22 28.86
C GLY A 452 -15.96 -5.49 29.65
N THR A 453 -16.07 -6.66 29.02
CA THR A 453 -15.63 -7.94 29.59
C THR A 453 -14.23 -8.30 29.10
N CYS A 454 -13.38 -8.76 30.03
CA CYS A 454 -12.02 -9.18 29.74
C CYS A 454 -11.64 -10.33 30.68
N ASP A 455 -11.35 -11.49 30.09
CA ASP A 455 -10.88 -12.66 30.81
C ASP A 455 -9.89 -13.44 29.94
N VAL A 456 -8.93 -14.11 30.59
CA VAL A 456 -7.83 -14.80 29.91
C VAL A 456 -8.36 -15.93 29.02
N HIS A 457 -9.40 -16.63 29.46
CA HIS A 457 -9.95 -17.78 28.74
C HIS A 457 -10.62 -17.35 27.44
N SER A 458 -11.55 -16.38 27.47
CA SER A 458 -12.20 -15.82 26.29
C SER A 458 -11.20 -15.18 25.33
N PHE A 459 -10.12 -14.57 25.87
CA PHE A 459 -9.05 -14.07 25.02
C PHE A 459 -8.31 -15.20 24.31
N GLN A 460 -7.92 -16.27 25.02
CA GLN A 460 -7.32 -17.46 24.39
C GLN A 460 -8.26 -18.15 23.41
N GLU A 461 -9.56 -18.25 23.68
CA GLU A 461 -10.55 -18.78 22.73
C GLU A 461 -10.62 -17.93 21.45
N ARG A 462 -10.48 -16.60 21.58
CA ARG A 462 -10.41 -15.69 20.44
C ARG A 462 -9.14 -15.92 19.63
N LEU A 463 -7.97 -16.02 20.27
CA LEU A 463 -6.71 -16.30 19.58
C LEU A 463 -6.74 -17.67 18.89
N LEU A 464 -7.28 -18.68 19.57
CA LEU A 464 -7.47 -20.01 19.03
C LEU A 464 -8.36 -20.00 17.79
N ARG A 465 -9.46 -19.23 17.81
CA ARG A 465 -10.34 -19.05 16.65
C ARG A 465 -9.59 -18.44 15.47
N TRP A 466 -8.78 -17.42 15.70
CA TRP A 466 -7.97 -16.78 14.67
C TRP A 466 -6.91 -17.71 14.09
N ALA A 467 -6.25 -18.51 14.92
CA ALA A 467 -5.32 -19.54 14.47
C ALA A 467 -6.04 -20.57 13.57
N LYS A 468 -7.24 -21.04 13.96
CA LYS A 468 -8.05 -21.97 13.14
C LYS A 468 -8.44 -21.37 11.77
N LEU A 469 -8.79 -20.09 11.73
CA LEU A 469 -9.05 -19.37 10.48
C LEU A 469 -7.79 -19.43 9.59
N ARG A 470 -6.63 -19.00 10.11
CA ARG A 470 -5.36 -18.96 9.37
C ARG A 470 -4.93 -20.33 8.85
N VAL A 471 -5.09 -21.39 9.65
CA VAL A 471 -4.78 -22.77 9.24
C VAL A 471 -5.50 -23.11 7.92
N ALA A 472 -6.78 -22.73 7.78
CA ALA A 472 -7.56 -23.04 6.58
C ALA A 472 -7.30 -22.08 5.40
N MET A 473 -6.89 -20.84 5.70
CA MET A 473 -6.70 -19.78 4.71
C MET A 473 -5.32 -19.83 4.04
N VAL A 474 -4.26 -20.06 4.82
CA VAL A 474 -2.86 -19.98 4.38
C VAL A 474 -2.03 -21.21 4.81
N PRO A 475 -2.34 -22.42 4.29
CA PRO A 475 -1.73 -23.70 4.67
C PRO A 475 -0.20 -23.72 4.71
N LEU A 476 0.45 -23.00 3.79
CA LEU A 476 1.90 -23.05 3.66
C LEU A 476 2.58 -22.18 4.71
N LEU A 477 2.00 -21.00 5.00
CA LEU A 477 2.55 -20.06 5.97
C LEU A 477 2.38 -20.58 7.41
N ILE A 478 1.34 -21.38 7.66
CA ILE A 478 1.07 -21.95 8.97
C ILE A 478 2.21 -22.85 9.49
N LEU A 479 2.96 -23.49 8.59
CA LEU A 479 4.12 -24.32 8.96
C LEU A 479 5.26 -23.49 9.57
N LEU A 480 5.32 -22.21 9.22
CA LEU A 480 6.31 -21.26 9.72
C LEU A 480 5.79 -20.43 10.90
N GLU A 481 4.49 -20.47 11.20
CA GLU A 481 3.92 -19.68 12.31
C GLU A 481 4.56 -20.01 13.67
N PRO A 482 4.88 -21.27 14.04
CA PRO A 482 5.62 -21.53 15.27
C PRO A 482 7.00 -20.86 15.33
N LEU A 483 7.63 -20.64 14.16
CA LEU A 483 8.92 -19.95 14.06
C LEU A 483 8.80 -18.43 14.23
N SER A 484 7.60 -17.86 14.34
CA SER A 484 7.43 -16.43 14.64
C SER A 484 7.53 -16.08 16.12
N GLU A 485 7.55 -17.10 17.00
CA GLU A 485 7.66 -16.92 18.46
C GLU A 485 9.12 -17.00 18.93
N CYS A 486 9.45 -16.19 19.94
CA CYS A 486 10.81 -15.97 20.43
C CYS A 486 11.49 -17.27 20.87
N MET A 487 10.77 -18.10 21.61
CA MET A 487 11.30 -19.33 22.20
C MET A 487 11.69 -20.35 21.13
N VAL A 488 10.82 -20.54 20.14
CA VAL A 488 11.01 -21.56 19.10
C VAL A 488 12.11 -21.12 18.13
N ILE A 489 12.07 -19.88 17.64
CA ILE A 489 13.09 -19.38 16.71
C ILE A 489 14.45 -19.25 17.38
N GLY A 490 14.47 -18.85 18.66
CA GLY A 490 15.69 -18.76 19.46
C GLY A 490 16.37 -20.11 19.61
N PHE A 491 15.60 -21.19 19.84
CA PHE A 491 16.13 -22.54 19.95
C PHE A 491 16.82 -22.99 18.65
N PHE A 492 16.14 -22.81 17.50
CA PHE A 492 16.72 -23.16 16.20
C PHE A 492 17.93 -22.27 15.83
N ALA A 493 17.89 -20.98 16.17
CA ALA A 493 19.00 -20.06 15.94
C ALA A 493 20.22 -20.42 16.81
N ALA A 494 20.01 -20.77 18.08
CA ALA A 494 21.07 -21.23 18.98
C ALA A 494 21.74 -22.52 18.47
N TRP A 495 20.93 -23.50 18.04
CA TRP A 495 21.45 -24.73 17.44
C TRP A 495 22.24 -24.44 16.15
N SER A 496 21.67 -23.65 15.25
CA SER A 496 22.32 -23.30 13.97
C SER A 496 23.65 -22.59 14.21
N THR A 497 23.69 -21.65 15.16
CA THR A 497 24.89 -20.89 15.50
C THR A 497 25.96 -21.79 16.12
N SER A 498 25.57 -22.71 17.00
CA SER A 498 26.50 -23.69 17.57
C SER A 498 27.08 -24.63 16.51
N TYR A 499 26.25 -25.08 15.57
CA TYR A 499 26.70 -25.95 14.48
C TYR A 499 27.70 -25.25 13.55
N LEU A 500 27.36 -24.04 13.08
CA LEU A 500 28.12 -23.28 12.08
C LEU A 500 29.35 -22.57 12.66
N PHE A 501 29.22 -21.94 13.82
CA PHE A 501 30.24 -21.05 14.39
C PHE A 501 30.90 -21.60 15.66
N LYS A 502 30.48 -22.79 16.14
CA LYS A 502 30.96 -23.41 17.39
C LYS A 502 30.76 -22.51 18.62
N PHE A 503 29.78 -21.61 18.55
CA PHE A 503 29.39 -20.77 19.67
C PHE A 503 28.61 -21.59 20.71
N GLU A 504 28.65 -21.15 21.97
CA GLU A 504 27.93 -21.82 23.05
C GLU A 504 26.41 -21.53 22.90
N PRO A 505 25.57 -22.58 22.71
CA PRO A 505 24.17 -22.40 22.35
C PRO A 505 23.31 -21.78 23.46
N LEU A 506 23.58 -22.07 24.73
CA LEU A 506 22.81 -21.53 25.85
C LEU A 506 23.02 -20.01 25.99
N VAL A 507 24.25 -19.52 25.87
CA VAL A 507 24.60 -18.11 25.90
C VAL A 507 23.90 -17.38 24.75
N PHE A 508 23.95 -17.92 23.53
CA PHE A 508 23.24 -17.35 22.40
C PHE A 508 21.74 -17.26 22.68
N TYR A 509 21.15 -18.35 23.18
CA TYR A 509 19.71 -18.43 23.46
C TYR A 509 19.27 -17.41 24.52
N LEU A 510 20.02 -17.27 25.62
CA LEU A 510 19.72 -16.31 26.66
C LEU A 510 19.87 -14.86 26.18
N VAL A 511 20.89 -14.56 25.38
CA VAL A 511 21.07 -13.24 24.77
C VAL A 511 19.94 -12.94 23.78
N HIS A 512 19.56 -13.92 22.95
CA HIS A 512 18.42 -13.81 22.03
C HIS A 512 17.12 -13.47 22.76
N ILE A 513 16.78 -14.22 23.82
CA ILE A 513 15.58 -13.96 24.63
C ILE A 513 15.61 -12.54 25.21
N LEU A 514 16.76 -12.13 25.77
CA LEU A 514 16.90 -10.80 26.35
C LEU A 514 16.73 -9.69 25.31
N LEU A 515 17.36 -9.82 24.14
CA LEU A 515 17.23 -8.85 23.04
C LEU A 515 15.79 -8.78 22.55
N TRP A 516 15.15 -9.93 22.32
CA TRP A 516 13.77 -9.99 21.88
C TRP A 516 12.81 -9.36 22.89
N PHE A 517 12.98 -9.66 24.18
CA PHE A 517 12.21 -9.07 25.26
C PHE A 517 12.34 -7.54 25.29
N MET A 518 13.55 -7.01 25.11
CA MET A 518 13.79 -5.56 25.03
C MET A 518 13.13 -4.95 23.80
N CYS A 519 13.22 -5.60 22.64
CA CYS A 519 12.54 -5.15 21.41
C CYS A 519 11.02 -5.11 21.59
N ASP A 520 10.42 -6.14 22.19
CA ASP A 520 8.98 -6.20 22.45
C ASP A 520 8.54 -5.13 23.45
N TRP A 521 9.33 -4.86 24.49
CA TRP A 521 9.06 -3.76 25.42
C TRP A 521 9.09 -2.39 24.72
N ILE A 522 10.09 -2.16 23.86
CA ILE A 522 10.21 -0.91 23.09
C ILE A 522 9.03 -0.77 22.14
N LEU A 523 8.69 -1.83 21.39
CA LEU A 523 7.58 -1.83 20.44
C LEU A 523 6.25 -1.53 21.13
N LEU A 524 5.95 -2.23 22.22
CA LEU A 524 4.75 -1.97 23.02
C LEU A 524 4.70 -0.52 23.51
N SER A 525 5.83 0.02 23.97
CA SER A 525 5.92 1.42 24.44
C SER A 525 5.65 2.43 23.32
N ILE A 526 6.12 2.15 22.10
CA ILE A 526 5.85 2.97 20.91
C ILE A 526 4.37 2.91 20.54
N VAL A 527 3.77 1.71 20.49
CA VAL A 527 2.37 1.51 20.13
C VAL A 527 1.44 2.16 21.18
N GLN A 528 1.76 2.07 22.47
CA GLN A 528 1.00 2.71 23.55
C GLN A 528 1.05 4.25 23.45
N ASN A 529 2.21 4.81 23.07
CA ASN A 529 2.43 6.26 23.01
C ASN A 529 2.02 7.01 24.29
N GLY A 530 2.40 6.45 25.43
CA GLY A 530 2.05 6.96 26.75
C GLY A 530 2.55 6.03 27.86
N SER A 531 2.11 6.30 29.08
CA SER A 531 2.36 5.40 30.22
C SER A 531 1.61 4.08 30.01
N LEU A 532 2.28 2.97 30.31
CA LEU A 532 1.64 1.67 30.37
C LEU A 532 0.81 1.54 31.66
N PRO A 533 -0.40 0.95 31.62
CA PRO A 533 -1.30 0.84 32.77
C PRO A 533 -0.89 -0.28 33.76
N PHE A 534 0.30 -0.85 33.61
CA PHE A 534 0.80 -1.96 34.41
C PHE A 534 2.30 -1.81 34.70
N ASN A 535 2.78 -2.55 35.70
CA ASN A 535 4.19 -2.49 36.09
C ASN A 535 5.05 -3.44 35.23
N LYS A 536 6.38 -3.32 35.36
CA LYS A 536 7.33 -4.16 34.60
C LYS A 536 7.24 -5.65 34.95
N PHE A 537 6.85 -6.00 36.17
CA PHE A 537 6.68 -7.39 36.58
C PHE A 537 5.49 -8.03 35.89
N ASP A 538 4.36 -7.32 35.80
CA ASP A 538 3.18 -7.77 35.05
C ASP A 538 3.53 -8.01 33.57
N PHE A 539 4.39 -7.15 32.99
CA PHE A 539 4.91 -7.34 31.64
C PHE A 539 5.75 -8.62 31.51
N ILE A 540 6.68 -8.89 32.43
CA ILE A 540 7.50 -10.12 32.40
C ILE A 540 6.60 -11.35 32.41
N ILE A 541 5.64 -11.40 33.34
CA ILE A 541 4.73 -12.54 33.48
C ILE A 541 3.82 -12.67 32.25
N GLY A 542 3.22 -11.57 31.78
CA GLY A 542 2.34 -11.57 30.62
C GLY A 542 3.07 -11.91 29.30
N TRP A 543 4.30 -11.43 29.13
CA TRP A 543 5.14 -11.72 27.98
C TRP A 543 5.53 -13.21 27.94
N LEU A 544 6.00 -13.75 29.07
CA LEU A 544 6.32 -15.19 29.18
C LEU A 544 5.08 -16.06 28.95
N PHE A 545 3.94 -15.68 29.54
CA PHE A 545 2.68 -16.40 29.33
C PHE A 545 2.29 -16.42 27.85
N ARG A 546 2.40 -15.29 27.15
CA ARG A 546 2.10 -15.18 25.72
C ARG A 546 3.03 -16.05 24.87
N GLU A 547 4.33 -15.91 25.05
CA GLU A 547 5.35 -16.66 24.28
C GLU A 547 5.22 -18.18 24.49
N CYS A 548 4.95 -18.63 25.72
CA CYS A 548 4.78 -20.04 26.02
C CYS A 548 3.41 -20.60 25.56
N SER A 549 2.35 -19.79 25.59
CA SER A 549 1.02 -20.24 25.19
C SER A 549 0.79 -20.22 23.67
N GLY A 550 1.53 -19.41 22.91
CA GLY A 550 1.40 -19.32 21.45
C GLY A 550 1.51 -20.67 20.72
N PRO A 551 2.63 -21.42 20.86
CA PRO A 551 2.79 -22.73 20.24
C PRO A 551 1.74 -23.75 20.68
N TYR A 552 1.30 -23.68 21.94
CA TYR A 552 0.23 -24.54 22.46
C TYR A 552 -1.12 -24.25 21.80
N LEU A 553 -1.52 -22.96 21.72
CA LEU A 553 -2.76 -22.55 21.06
C LEU A 553 -2.75 -22.89 19.57
N PHE A 554 -1.59 -22.76 18.92
CA PHE A 554 -1.38 -23.19 17.54
C PHE A 554 -1.63 -24.69 17.36
N LEU A 555 -1.02 -25.53 18.20
CA LEU A 555 -1.21 -26.99 18.14
C LEU A 555 -2.70 -27.37 18.35
N LEU A 556 -3.37 -26.72 19.30
CA LEU A 556 -4.79 -26.93 19.53
C LEU A 556 -5.66 -26.52 18.34
N ALA A 557 -5.34 -25.40 17.67
CA ALA A 557 -6.04 -24.96 16.49
C ALA A 557 -5.91 -25.98 15.35
N PHE A 558 -4.72 -26.53 15.18
CA PHE A 558 -4.44 -27.56 14.18
C PHE A 558 -5.19 -28.86 14.46
N MET A 559 -5.22 -29.33 15.72
CA MET A 559 -5.89 -30.57 16.11
C MET A 559 -7.41 -30.48 16.10
N ASN A 560 -7.98 -29.30 16.34
CA ASN A 560 -9.43 -29.10 16.41
C ASN A 560 -9.89 -27.98 15.44
N PRO A 561 -10.05 -28.27 14.14
CA PRO A 561 -10.32 -27.25 13.13
C PRO A 561 -11.75 -26.67 13.16
N ALA A 562 -12.66 -27.25 13.96
CA ALA A 562 -14.02 -26.75 14.06
C ALA A 562 -14.05 -25.39 14.79
N ILE A 563 -14.78 -24.44 14.22
CA ILE A 563 -14.90 -23.07 14.73
C ILE A 563 -16.29 -22.89 15.32
N ARG A 564 -16.33 -22.56 16.60
CA ARG A 564 -17.54 -22.05 17.23
C ARG A 564 -17.58 -20.54 17.05
N TRP A 565 -18.65 -20.04 16.44
CA TRP A 565 -18.93 -18.61 16.41
C TRP A 565 -20.33 -18.40 16.98
N ARG A 566 -20.39 -17.84 18.19
CA ARG A 566 -21.61 -17.73 18.99
C ARG A 566 -22.28 -19.11 19.17
N ASN A 567 -23.50 -19.26 18.65
CA ASN A 567 -24.31 -20.48 18.76
C ASN A 567 -24.19 -21.40 17.54
N ARG A 568 -23.36 -21.03 16.56
CA ARG A 568 -23.18 -21.78 15.32
C ARG A 568 -21.80 -22.43 15.28
N MET A 569 -21.72 -23.56 14.59
CA MET A 569 -20.50 -24.33 14.40
C MET A 569 -20.15 -24.34 12.91
N PHE A 570 -18.89 -24.08 12.60
CA PHE A 570 -18.39 -24.01 11.24
C PHE A 570 -17.19 -24.92 11.05
N LYS A 571 -17.04 -25.43 9.84
CA LYS A 571 -15.80 -26.04 9.35
C LYS A 571 -15.36 -25.30 8.10
N LEU A 572 -14.06 -25.12 8.00
CA LEU A 572 -13.45 -24.45 6.86
C LEU A 572 -12.86 -25.49 5.92
N ALA A 573 -13.09 -25.30 4.63
CA ALA A 573 -12.30 -25.93 3.58
C ALA A 573 -11.00 -25.15 3.34
N TRP A 574 -10.06 -25.78 2.65
CA TRP A 574 -8.86 -25.10 2.16
C TRP A 574 -9.25 -23.91 1.27
N GLY A 575 -8.57 -22.78 1.46
CA GLY A 575 -8.96 -21.51 0.87
C GLY A 575 -10.03 -20.76 1.67
N GLY A 576 -10.30 -21.18 2.91
CA GLY A 576 -11.12 -20.45 3.89
C GLY A 576 -12.63 -20.46 3.69
N LEU A 577 -13.15 -21.20 2.70
CA LEU A 577 -14.59 -21.34 2.48
C LEU A 577 -15.26 -22.00 3.69
N ALA A 578 -16.29 -21.36 4.22
CA ALA A 578 -16.96 -21.79 5.43
C ALA A 578 -18.22 -22.61 5.13
N GLN A 579 -18.41 -23.68 5.91
CA GLN A 579 -19.61 -24.51 5.91
C GLN A 579 -20.14 -24.61 7.33
N GLU A 580 -21.42 -24.29 7.52
CA GLU A 580 -22.10 -24.49 8.80
C GLU A 580 -22.35 -25.99 9.02
N ILE A 581 -22.06 -26.47 10.22
CA ILE A 581 -22.29 -27.86 10.62
C ILE A 581 -23.32 -27.86 11.76
N ASN A 582 -24.39 -28.64 11.60
CA ASN A 582 -25.27 -28.94 12.71
C ASN A 582 -24.51 -29.76 13.76
N PRO A 583 -24.49 -29.37 15.04
CA PRO A 583 -23.84 -30.16 16.08
C PRO A 583 -24.43 -31.56 16.04
N ARG A 584 -23.62 -32.57 15.70
CA ARG A 584 -24.04 -33.97 15.81
C ARG A 584 -24.38 -34.19 17.28
N ILE A 585 -25.66 -34.42 17.57
CA ILE A 585 -26.09 -35.05 18.81
C ILE A 585 -25.30 -36.36 18.84
N LYS A 586 -24.34 -36.47 19.77
CA LYS A 586 -23.77 -37.78 20.09
C LYS A 586 -24.92 -38.59 20.68
N CYS A 587 -25.53 -39.45 19.86
CA CYS A 587 -26.43 -40.51 20.34
C CYS A 587 -25.66 -41.48 21.23
#